data_AF-A0A8H6T5D6-F1
#
_entry.id   AF-A0A8H6T5D6-F1
#
_cell.length_a   1.000
_cell.length_b   1.000
_cell.length_c   1.000
_cell.angle_alpha   90.00
_cell.angle_beta   90.00
_cell.angle_gamma   90.00
#
_symmetry.space_group_name_H-M   'P 1'
#
loop_
_entity.id
_entity.type
_entity.pdbx_description
1 polymer ?
#
loop_
_entity_poly.entity_id
_entity_poly.type
_entity_poly.pdbx_seq_one_letter_code
_entity_poly.pdbx_strand_id
1 'polypeptide(L)'
;MSGYRQHALSTLGPRGMDKLIVNELGEAQITNDGATILKLLDIVHPAARTLVDIARAQDAEVGDGTTSVVLLAAQLLKEVRAHIEEGVSPHIIMKGFRLASQLATDRIKEIQITVDKSDPEKFRSLLLKCASTSMSSKLIHSEKPFFSNMVVDAVQCLDQEDLDESLIGVKKVAGGGMQDSLLIKGVAFKKTFTYAGAEQQPKSFRNPLILCLNVELELKAEKDNAEVRVEAVADYQAIVNAEWEIIYRKLQAIEKTGAKVVLSKLPIGDLATQWFADRDIFCAGRVVGGDLRRVVQATGGDIQSTCTDIKREHLGTCGSFEEKQIGGERYNLFQDCPKSKTCTLVLRGGAEQFIEEVERSLHDAIMVVKHAVKNGDVVAGVGAIEMDLSGHIRKHASSIPGKQQLIITAFAKALEIIPRQICDNAGLDSTDILNKLRMKHATGEKWYGVGVDGASGVAAGPSTSASASAPRVPPKVTDKMRERAAYERELKAKQDSESEDDDLQVVDGDEDLGPPMVEEAPSKKKNKGKGKADDPEPEPAPVAGSKRRRPVIDPFAASGFGDDEPTPASKTDIAEGEGSSKKKKKKQKKEKKDEEEGSKSPKKKKKKTEV
;
A
#
# COMPACT_ATOMS: atom_id res chain seq x y z
N MET A 1 18.11 -4.38 -16.73
CA MET A 1 18.42 -4.76 -15.33
C MET A 1 19.24 -3.72 -14.58
N SER A 2 20.49 -3.38 -14.97
CA SER A 2 21.36 -2.51 -14.14
C SER A 2 20.81 -1.11 -13.85
N GLY A 3 20.13 -0.46 -14.81
CA GLY A 3 19.49 0.85 -14.60
C GLY A 3 18.39 0.82 -13.54
N TYR A 4 17.39 -0.06 -13.72
CA TYR A 4 16.28 -0.24 -12.77
C TYR A 4 16.73 -0.53 -11.33
N ARG A 5 17.81 -1.32 -11.18
CA ARG A 5 18.44 -1.56 -9.88
C ARG A 5 18.92 -0.26 -9.21
N GLN A 6 19.48 0.68 -9.97
CA GLN A 6 20.05 1.94 -9.46
C GLN A 6 19.03 2.84 -8.76
N HIS A 7 17.77 2.83 -9.24
CA HIS A 7 16.69 3.62 -8.62
C HIS A 7 16.29 3.08 -7.24
N ALA A 8 16.24 1.75 -7.06
CA ALA A 8 15.93 1.11 -5.79
C ALA A 8 17.14 1.03 -4.82
N LEU A 9 18.36 0.89 -5.34
CA LEU A 9 19.61 0.78 -4.55
C LEU A 9 19.73 1.83 -3.44
N SER A 10 19.37 3.07 -3.77
CA SER A 10 19.55 4.21 -2.88
C SER A 10 18.51 4.34 -1.78
N THR A 11 17.39 3.60 -1.82
CA THR A 11 16.37 3.68 -0.76
C THR A 11 16.61 2.70 0.39
N LEU A 12 17.55 1.76 0.25
CA LEU A 12 17.82 0.75 1.27
C LEU A 12 18.53 1.29 2.51
N GLY A 13 18.00 0.99 3.68
CA GLY A 13 18.65 1.20 4.99
C GLY A 13 18.23 2.49 5.69
N PRO A 14 18.63 2.71 6.96
CA PRO A 14 18.11 3.80 7.79
C PRO A 14 18.36 5.23 7.26
N ARG A 15 19.34 5.40 6.37
CA ARG A 15 19.62 6.65 5.64
C ARG A 15 19.37 6.52 4.14
N GLY A 16 18.36 5.72 3.78
CA GLY A 16 17.88 5.61 2.41
C GLY A 16 17.40 6.96 1.87
N MET A 17 17.67 7.23 0.59
CA MET A 17 17.26 8.45 -0.11
C MET A 17 15.90 8.24 -0.78
N ASP A 18 14.89 8.97 -0.31
CA ASP A 18 13.56 8.97 -0.91
C ASP A 18 13.57 9.37 -2.40
N LYS A 19 12.55 8.95 -3.13
CA LYS A 19 12.33 9.30 -4.54
C LYS A 19 11.08 10.14 -4.68
N LEU A 20 11.25 11.31 -5.28
CA LEU A 20 10.17 12.06 -5.90
C LEU A 20 9.98 11.52 -7.32
N ILE A 21 8.82 10.96 -7.60
CA ILE A 21 8.41 10.50 -8.93
C ILE A 21 7.22 11.36 -9.35
N VAL A 22 7.24 11.84 -10.59
CA VAL A 22 6.17 12.65 -11.17
C VAL A 22 5.58 11.89 -12.35
N ASN A 23 4.28 11.63 -12.31
CA ASN A 23 3.55 10.97 -13.40
C ASN A 23 3.38 11.92 -14.59
N GLU A 24 3.01 11.40 -15.76
CA GLU A 24 2.71 12.22 -16.97
C GLU A 24 1.61 13.27 -16.73
N LEU A 25 0.72 13.02 -15.77
CA LEU A 25 -0.35 13.94 -15.33
C LEU A 25 0.14 15.09 -14.42
N GLY A 26 1.44 15.14 -14.08
CA GLY A 26 2.02 16.13 -13.17
C GLY A 26 1.83 15.80 -11.67
N GLU A 27 1.18 14.68 -11.35
CA GLU A 27 1.02 14.19 -9.98
C GLU A 27 2.37 13.76 -9.41
N ALA A 28 2.78 14.38 -8.31
CA ALA A 28 4.07 14.15 -7.67
C ALA A 28 3.92 13.29 -6.41
N GLN A 29 4.56 12.12 -6.38
CA GLN A 29 4.55 11.21 -5.23
C GLN A 29 5.97 11.03 -4.69
N ILE A 30 6.12 11.19 -3.37
CA ILE A 30 7.37 10.92 -2.64
C ILE A 30 7.26 9.52 -2.04
N THR A 31 8.31 8.69 -2.15
CA THR A 31 8.37 7.43 -1.41
C THR A 31 9.77 6.84 -1.23
N ASN A 32 9.92 6.03 -0.17
CA ASN A 32 11.09 5.18 0.08
C ASN A 32 10.88 3.73 -0.44
N ASP A 33 9.63 3.28 -0.54
CA ASP A 33 9.28 1.88 -0.81
C ASP A 33 9.62 1.44 -2.25
N GLY A 34 10.46 0.40 -2.36
CA GLY A 34 10.86 -0.19 -3.63
C GLY A 34 9.71 -0.79 -4.44
N ALA A 35 8.63 -1.29 -3.81
CA ALA A 35 7.48 -1.80 -4.55
C ALA A 35 6.70 -0.66 -5.21
N THR A 36 6.50 0.46 -4.52
CA THR A 36 5.81 1.64 -5.05
C THR A 36 6.62 2.35 -6.12
N ILE A 37 7.93 2.51 -5.93
CA ILE A 37 8.84 3.01 -6.98
C ILE A 37 8.71 2.17 -8.26
N LEU A 38 8.72 0.83 -8.14
CA LEU A 38 8.59 -0.08 -9.28
C LEU A 38 7.15 -0.21 -9.83
N LYS A 39 6.13 0.31 -9.14
CA LYS A 39 4.76 0.44 -9.67
C LYS A 39 4.59 1.71 -10.51
N LEU A 40 5.27 2.80 -10.15
CA LEU A 40 5.17 4.12 -10.80
C LEU A 40 6.08 4.26 -12.03
N LEU A 41 7.23 3.59 -12.03
CA LEU A 41 8.12 3.57 -13.20
C LEU A 41 7.50 2.75 -14.33
N ASP A 42 7.46 3.30 -15.55
CA ASP A 42 7.14 2.53 -16.74
C ASP A 42 8.30 1.56 -17.07
N ILE A 43 7.98 0.27 -17.15
CA ILE A 43 8.95 -0.82 -17.26
C ILE A 43 8.57 -1.72 -18.44
N VAL A 44 9.06 -1.30 -19.61
CA VAL A 44 8.86 -1.99 -20.90
C VAL A 44 9.58 -3.36 -20.94
N HIS A 45 10.76 -3.48 -20.34
CA HIS A 45 11.60 -4.67 -20.52
C HIS A 45 11.08 -5.90 -19.73
N PRO A 46 10.79 -7.06 -20.38
CA PRO A 46 10.19 -8.24 -19.73
C PRO A 46 10.93 -8.72 -18.47
N ALA A 47 12.25 -8.95 -18.55
CA ALA A 47 13.07 -9.32 -17.41
C ALA A 47 13.05 -8.29 -16.26
N ALA A 48 12.92 -6.99 -16.53
CA ALA A 48 12.80 -5.97 -15.47
C ALA A 48 11.42 -6.02 -14.81
N ARG A 49 10.34 -6.30 -15.57
CA ARG A 49 9.01 -6.55 -15.04
C ARG A 49 8.94 -7.79 -14.13
N THR A 50 9.93 -8.69 -14.13
CA THR A 50 10.03 -9.76 -13.10
C THR A 50 10.40 -9.21 -11.73
N LEU A 51 11.25 -8.18 -11.65
CA LEU A 51 11.61 -7.52 -10.40
C LEU A 51 10.41 -6.80 -9.79
N VAL A 52 9.54 -6.21 -10.63
CA VAL A 52 8.28 -5.58 -10.22
C VAL A 52 7.36 -6.61 -9.56
N ASP A 53 7.15 -7.76 -10.20
CA ASP A 53 6.28 -8.82 -9.65
C ASP A 53 6.82 -9.41 -8.35
N ILE A 54 8.15 -9.52 -8.22
CA ILE A 54 8.83 -9.94 -6.99
C ILE A 54 8.62 -8.91 -5.87
N ALA A 55 8.77 -7.61 -6.18
CA ALA A 55 8.54 -6.54 -5.21
C ALA A 55 7.07 -6.49 -4.74
N ARG A 56 6.11 -6.58 -5.68
CA ARG A 56 4.66 -6.67 -5.40
C ARG A 56 4.29 -7.90 -4.58
N ALA A 57 4.99 -9.02 -4.77
CA ALA A 57 4.78 -10.22 -3.96
C ALA A 57 5.27 -10.03 -2.52
N GLN A 58 6.45 -9.43 -2.34
CA GLN A 58 7.01 -9.16 -1.02
C GLN A 58 6.15 -8.16 -0.23
N ASP A 59 5.65 -7.13 -0.92
CA ASP A 59 4.69 -6.14 -0.43
C ASP A 59 3.40 -6.82 0.07
N ALA A 60 2.75 -7.64 -0.76
CA ALA A 60 1.52 -8.33 -0.39
C ALA A 60 1.67 -9.47 0.63
N GLU A 61 2.82 -10.18 0.69
CA GLU A 61 3.02 -11.26 1.66
C GLU A 61 3.57 -10.78 3.01
N VAL A 62 4.41 -9.74 3.05
CA VAL A 62 5.17 -9.33 4.24
C VAL A 62 5.09 -7.82 4.57
N GLY A 63 4.82 -6.97 3.58
CA GLY A 63 4.76 -5.50 3.73
C GLY A 63 6.12 -4.80 3.95
N ASP A 64 7.23 -5.54 4.08
CA ASP A 64 8.57 -4.94 4.27
C ASP A 64 9.61 -5.77 3.51
N GLY A 65 10.70 -5.11 3.10
CA GLY A 65 11.84 -5.71 2.42
C GLY A 65 11.73 -5.70 0.90
N THR A 66 10.75 -5.00 0.34
CA THR A 66 10.52 -4.81 -1.11
C THR A 66 11.82 -4.44 -1.84
N THR A 67 12.52 -3.39 -1.37
CA THR A 67 13.83 -2.96 -1.89
C THR A 67 14.91 -4.02 -1.74
N SER A 68 15.00 -4.69 -0.58
CA SER A 68 16.04 -5.70 -0.33
C SER A 68 15.90 -6.94 -1.23
N VAL A 69 14.68 -7.39 -1.51
CA VAL A 69 14.46 -8.56 -2.39
C VAL A 69 14.82 -8.24 -3.84
N VAL A 70 14.43 -7.06 -4.34
CA VAL A 70 14.84 -6.57 -5.68
C VAL A 70 16.35 -6.48 -5.79
N LEU A 71 17.02 -5.93 -4.78
CA LEU A 71 18.47 -5.77 -4.76
C LEU A 71 19.19 -7.13 -4.74
N LEU A 72 18.75 -8.06 -3.90
CA LEU A 72 19.33 -9.40 -3.81
C LEU A 72 19.15 -10.17 -5.12
N ALA A 73 17.95 -10.15 -5.71
CA ALA A 73 17.68 -10.77 -7.02
C ALA A 73 18.60 -10.20 -8.12
N ALA A 74 18.78 -8.88 -8.15
CA ALA A 74 19.67 -8.22 -9.12
C ALA A 74 21.17 -8.48 -8.85
N GLN A 75 21.58 -8.71 -7.59
CA GLN A 75 22.96 -9.08 -7.27
C GLN A 75 23.27 -10.54 -7.60
N LEU A 76 22.35 -11.48 -7.34
CA LEU A 76 22.50 -12.89 -7.68
C LEU A 76 22.79 -13.08 -9.17
N LEU A 77 22.03 -12.38 -10.03
CA LEU A 77 22.26 -12.36 -11.48
C LEU A 77 23.60 -11.69 -11.87
N LYS A 78 24.04 -10.67 -11.12
CA LYS A 78 25.33 -9.99 -11.36
C LYS A 78 26.52 -10.90 -11.05
N GLU A 79 26.50 -11.64 -9.95
CA GLU A 79 27.60 -12.56 -9.57
C GLU A 79 27.66 -13.78 -10.49
N VAL A 80 26.51 -14.27 -10.98
CA VAL A 80 26.45 -15.39 -11.94
C VAL A 80 26.97 -15.05 -13.33
N ARG A 81 26.93 -13.77 -13.74
CA ARG A 81 27.32 -13.33 -15.08
C ARG A 81 28.69 -13.87 -15.53
N ALA A 82 29.70 -13.78 -14.65
CA ALA A 82 31.05 -14.26 -14.96
C ALA A 82 31.06 -15.76 -15.28
N HIS A 83 30.31 -16.58 -14.55
CA HIS A 83 30.23 -18.02 -14.80
C HIS A 83 29.47 -18.37 -16.08
N ILE A 84 28.53 -17.53 -16.52
CA ILE A 84 27.88 -17.70 -17.83
C ILE A 84 28.86 -17.35 -18.95
N GLU A 85 29.64 -16.29 -18.80
CA GLU A 85 30.70 -15.89 -19.74
C GLU A 85 31.83 -16.93 -19.82
N GLU A 86 32.12 -17.64 -18.73
CA GLU A 86 33.00 -18.83 -18.65
C GLU A 86 32.39 -20.11 -19.26
N GLY A 87 31.15 -20.08 -19.78
CA GLY A 87 30.49 -21.22 -20.42
C GLY A 87 29.88 -22.24 -19.45
N VAL A 88 29.59 -21.88 -18.19
CA VAL A 88 28.88 -22.76 -17.26
C VAL A 88 27.39 -22.81 -17.63
N SER A 89 26.88 -24.02 -17.89
CA SER A 89 25.47 -24.24 -18.23
C SER A 89 24.51 -23.65 -17.16
N PRO A 90 23.49 -22.87 -17.55
CA PRO A 90 22.48 -22.32 -16.64
C PRO A 90 21.80 -23.35 -15.75
N HIS A 91 21.68 -24.61 -16.20
CA HIS A 91 21.10 -25.69 -15.40
C HIS A 91 21.94 -26.02 -14.14
N ILE A 92 23.27 -25.96 -14.25
CA ILE A 92 24.18 -26.19 -13.12
C ILE A 92 24.08 -25.02 -12.13
N ILE A 93 24.00 -23.79 -12.64
CA ILE A 93 23.81 -22.58 -11.84
C ILE A 93 22.51 -22.65 -11.04
N MET A 94 21.37 -22.97 -11.68
CA MET A 94 20.09 -23.15 -11.01
C MET A 94 20.14 -24.22 -9.90
N LYS A 95 20.83 -25.35 -10.14
CA LYS A 95 21.00 -26.40 -9.13
C LYS A 95 21.82 -25.92 -7.93
N GLY A 96 22.90 -25.17 -8.16
CA GLY A 96 23.73 -24.59 -7.09
C GLY A 96 22.96 -23.54 -6.27
N PHE A 97 22.20 -22.66 -6.94
CA PHE A 97 21.38 -21.65 -6.27
C PHE A 97 20.23 -22.23 -5.44
N ARG A 98 19.56 -23.29 -5.92
CA ARG A 98 18.54 -24.00 -5.11
C ARG A 98 19.13 -24.58 -3.83
N LEU A 99 20.29 -25.24 -3.92
CA LEU A 99 20.98 -25.80 -2.76
C LEU A 99 21.43 -24.70 -1.78
N ALA A 100 22.01 -23.61 -2.28
CA ALA A 100 22.40 -22.47 -1.44
C ALA A 100 21.19 -21.81 -0.75
N SER A 101 20.04 -21.70 -1.44
CA SER A 101 18.80 -21.15 -0.86
C SER A 101 18.19 -22.06 0.20
N GLN A 102 18.28 -23.38 0.04
CA GLN A 102 17.86 -24.35 1.06
C GLN A 102 18.73 -24.23 2.31
N LEU A 103 20.06 -24.28 2.15
CA LEU A 103 21.03 -24.07 3.24
C LEU A 103 20.80 -22.73 3.96
N ALA A 104 20.49 -21.66 3.23
CA ALA A 104 20.17 -20.37 3.82
C ALA A 104 18.88 -20.41 4.68
N THR A 105 17.84 -21.07 4.15
CA THR A 105 16.53 -21.18 4.81
C THR A 105 16.61 -22.02 6.08
N ASP A 106 17.33 -23.13 6.03
CA ASP A 106 17.48 -24.01 7.20
C ASP A 106 18.35 -23.34 8.27
N ARG A 107 19.41 -22.63 7.85
CA ARG A 107 20.21 -21.83 8.77
C ARG A 107 19.41 -20.70 9.45
N ILE A 108 18.45 -20.07 8.77
CA ILE A 108 17.56 -19.08 9.41
C ILE A 108 16.73 -19.72 10.54
N LYS A 109 16.21 -20.94 10.34
CA LYS A 109 15.46 -21.69 11.37
C LYS A 109 16.33 -22.09 12.57
N GLU A 110 17.64 -22.30 12.37
CA GLU A 110 18.57 -22.60 13.48
C GLU A 110 18.90 -21.38 14.36
N ILE A 111 18.82 -20.16 13.81
CA ILE A 111 19.27 -18.92 14.47
C ILE A 111 18.15 -18.00 14.92
N GLN A 112 16.92 -18.22 14.44
CA GLN A 112 15.75 -17.44 14.87
C GLN A 112 15.54 -17.52 16.39
N ILE A 113 15.09 -16.41 16.96
CA ILE A 113 14.75 -16.31 18.38
C ILE A 113 13.23 -16.35 18.49
N THR A 114 12.68 -17.45 18.97
CA THR A 114 11.28 -17.54 19.40
C THR A 114 11.11 -16.77 20.71
N VAL A 115 10.13 -15.86 20.77
CA VAL A 115 9.84 -15.08 21.98
C VAL A 115 8.56 -15.61 22.63
N ASP A 116 8.64 -15.91 23.93
CA ASP A 116 7.50 -16.36 24.73
C ASP A 116 6.37 -15.33 24.72
N LYS A 117 5.21 -15.75 24.21
CA LYS A 117 3.97 -14.94 24.21
C LYS A 117 3.32 -14.84 25.60
N SER A 118 3.83 -15.57 26.60
CA SER A 118 3.31 -15.59 27.97
C SER A 118 3.68 -14.37 28.81
N ASP A 119 4.71 -13.62 28.42
CA ASP A 119 5.12 -12.37 29.07
C ASP A 119 4.64 -11.17 28.24
N PRO A 120 3.52 -10.52 28.61
CA PRO A 120 2.93 -9.47 27.79
C PRO A 120 3.79 -8.20 27.72
N GLU A 121 4.62 -7.93 28.73
CA GLU A 121 5.51 -6.76 28.75
C GLU A 121 6.69 -6.96 27.81
N LYS A 122 7.38 -8.11 27.90
CA LYS A 122 8.46 -8.46 26.98
C LYS A 122 7.94 -8.55 25.55
N PHE A 123 6.79 -9.19 25.34
CA PHE A 123 6.17 -9.32 24.02
C PHE A 123 5.78 -7.96 23.44
N ARG A 124 5.12 -7.07 24.19
CA ARG A 124 4.84 -5.69 23.74
C ARG A 124 6.14 -4.93 23.43
N SER A 125 7.19 -5.08 24.25
CA SER A 125 8.49 -4.45 24.00
C SER A 125 9.14 -4.94 22.69
N LEU A 126 8.92 -6.21 22.31
CA LEU A 126 9.36 -6.76 21.04
C LEU A 126 8.60 -6.14 19.87
N LEU A 127 7.26 -6.10 19.95
CA LEU A 127 6.44 -5.51 18.88
C LEU A 127 6.79 -4.04 18.64
N LEU A 128 7.06 -3.27 19.71
CA LEU A 128 7.55 -1.89 19.60
C LEU A 128 8.91 -1.80 18.90
N LYS A 129 9.86 -2.69 19.22
CA LYS A 129 11.16 -2.77 18.53
C LYS A 129 10.99 -3.13 17.05
N CYS A 130 10.13 -4.08 16.71
CA CYS A 130 9.83 -4.48 15.34
C CYS A 130 9.21 -3.31 14.54
N ALA A 131 8.20 -2.64 15.08
CA ALA A 131 7.57 -1.46 14.47
C ALA A 131 8.60 -0.33 14.24
N SER A 132 9.38 0.03 15.27
CA SER A 132 10.45 1.03 15.19
C SER A 132 11.53 0.69 14.16
N THR A 133 11.74 -0.60 13.86
CA THR A 133 12.71 -1.07 12.87
C THR A 133 12.18 -0.88 11.44
N SER A 134 10.93 -1.23 11.16
CA SER A 134 10.33 -1.02 9.83
C SER A 134 10.22 0.47 9.47
N MET A 135 9.95 1.32 10.46
CA MET A 135 9.90 2.78 10.31
C MET A 135 11.29 3.45 10.29
N SER A 136 12.39 2.68 10.22
CA SER A 136 13.74 3.22 10.40
C SER A 136 14.35 3.93 9.19
N SER A 137 13.87 3.67 7.97
CA SER A 137 14.38 4.27 6.72
C SER A 137 13.47 5.33 6.12
N LYS A 138 12.38 5.71 6.81
CA LYS A 138 11.25 6.45 6.22
C LYS A 138 11.10 7.84 6.83
N LEU A 139 10.33 8.73 6.18
CA LEU A 139 10.07 10.11 6.62
C LEU A 139 9.61 10.24 8.09
N ILE A 140 8.89 9.23 8.61
CA ILE A 140 8.43 9.20 10.01
C ILE A 140 9.52 8.83 11.04
N HIS A 141 10.80 8.81 10.64
CA HIS A 141 11.93 8.47 11.50
C HIS A 141 11.93 9.24 12.84
N SER A 142 11.65 10.55 12.79
CA SER A 142 11.71 11.42 13.98
C SER A 142 10.65 11.06 15.03
N GLU A 143 9.49 10.56 14.59
CA GLU A 143 8.32 10.30 15.43
C GLU A 143 8.08 8.79 15.67
N LYS A 144 9.09 7.95 15.45
CA LYS A 144 9.02 6.49 15.68
C LYS A 144 8.38 6.09 17.01
N PRO A 145 8.66 6.70 18.18
CA PRO A 145 8.10 6.23 19.45
C PRO A 145 6.57 6.41 19.49
N PHE A 146 6.07 7.51 18.93
CA PHE A 146 4.66 7.83 18.84
C PHE A 146 3.93 6.83 17.93
N PHE A 147 4.41 6.70 16.68
CA PHE A 147 3.81 5.79 15.71
C PHE A 147 3.99 4.30 16.07
N SER A 148 5.07 3.91 16.77
CA SER A 148 5.27 2.51 17.20
C SER A 148 4.22 2.10 18.22
N ASN A 149 3.93 2.94 19.21
CA ASN A 149 2.83 2.69 20.15
C ASN A 149 1.49 2.62 19.41
N MET A 150 1.25 3.55 18.48
CA MET A 150 0.01 3.59 17.69
C MET A 150 -0.21 2.31 16.85
N VAL A 151 0.82 1.79 16.19
CA VAL A 151 0.75 0.55 15.40
C VAL A 151 0.54 -0.68 16.30
N VAL A 152 1.28 -0.78 17.40
CA VAL A 152 1.14 -1.92 18.33
C VAL A 152 -0.24 -1.92 18.98
N ASP A 153 -0.75 -0.75 19.40
CA ASP A 153 -2.11 -0.62 19.95
C ASP A 153 -3.17 -0.97 18.90
N ALA A 154 -2.99 -0.58 17.63
CA ALA A 154 -3.90 -0.94 16.54
C ALA A 154 -3.96 -2.46 16.31
N VAL A 155 -2.81 -3.14 16.23
CA VAL A 155 -2.77 -4.61 16.05
C VAL A 155 -3.27 -5.35 17.31
N GLN A 156 -3.07 -4.79 18.50
CA GLN A 156 -3.64 -5.34 19.75
C GLN A 156 -5.16 -5.12 19.89
N CYS A 157 -5.77 -4.19 19.14
CA CYS A 157 -7.23 -4.05 19.06
C CYS A 157 -7.89 -5.07 18.13
N LEU A 158 -7.13 -5.70 17.21
CA LEU A 158 -7.65 -6.74 16.34
C LEU A 158 -7.85 -8.08 17.06
N ASP A 159 -8.61 -8.97 16.43
CA ASP A 159 -8.67 -10.36 16.84
C ASP A 159 -7.29 -11.02 16.69
N GLN A 160 -6.83 -11.70 17.74
CA GLN A 160 -5.51 -12.34 17.75
C GLN A 160 -5.51 -13.66 16.98
N GLU A 161 -6.69 -14.27 16.77
CA GLU A 161 -6.83 -15.47 15.94
C GLU A 161 -6.87 -15.11 14.44
N ASP A 162 -7.64 -14.08 14.06
CA ASP A 162 -7.75 -13.60 12.68
C ASP A 162 -7.39 -12.11 12.55
N LEU A 163 -6.09 -11.85 12.40
CA LEU A 163 -5.51 -10.53 12.16
C LEU A 163 -5.79 -10.04 10.72
N ASP A 164 -7.03 -9.66 10.42
CA ASP A 164 -7.39 -8.95 9.18
C ASP A 164 -6.97 -7.48 9.24
N GLU A 165 -6.16 -7.06 8.26
CA GLU A 165 -5.72 -5.67 8.10
C GLU A 165 -6.84 -4.75 7.60
N SER A 166 -7.86 -5.28 6.92
CA SER A 166 -8.97 -4.49 6.39
C SER A 166 -9.82 -3.84 7.50
N LEU A 167 -9.76 -4.41 8.70
CA LEU A 167 -10.38 -3.90 9.93
C LEU A 167 -9.65 -2.68 10.51
N ILE A 168 -8.39 -2.43 10.13
CA ILE A 168 -7.69 -1.19 10.46
C ILE A 168 -8.05 -0.14 9.40
N GLY A 169 -8.88 0.82 9.79
CA GLY A 169 -9.16 2.00 8.96
C GLY A 169 -8.00 2.97 8.99
N VAL A 170 -7.61 3.50 7.83
CA VAL A 170 -6.75 4.69 7.74
C VAL A 170 -7.57 5.83 7.15
N LYS A 171 -7.47 7.03 7.73
CA LYS A 171 -8.15 8.25 7.30
C LYS A 171 -7.15 9.39 7.22
N LYS A 172 -6.91 9.88 6.00
CA LYS A 172 -6.03 11.02 5.72
C LYS A 172 -6.78 12.33 5.96
N VAL A 173 -6.21 13.21 6.77
CA VAL A 173 -6.77 14.55 7.07
C VAL A 173 -5.66 15.61 6.92
N ALA A 174 -5.82 16.48 5.93
CA ALA A 174 -4.87 17.54 5.65
C ALA A 174 -4.79 18.61 6.76
N GLY A 175 -3.60 19.18 6.94
CA GLY A 175 -3.29 20.21 7.92
C GLY A 175 -3.01 19.68 9.33
N GLY A 176 -2.21 20.41 10.10
CA GLY A 176 -1.71 20.00 11.42
C GLY A 176 -0.34 19.31 11.35
N GLY A 177 0.20 18.96 12.52
CA GLY A 177 1.44 18.20 12.66
C GLY A 177 1.21 16.68 12.57
N MET A 178 2.26 15.91 12.32
CA MET A 178 2.18 14.44 12.32
C MET A 178 1.80 13.87 13.69
N GLN A 179 2.23 14.53 14.78
CA GLN A 179 1.88 14.22 16.16
C GLN A 179 0.38 14.44 16.49
N ASP A 180 -0.36 15.20 15.67
CA ASP A 180 -1.81 15.40 15.83
C ASP A 180 -2.63 14.17 15.36
N SER A 181 -1.96 13.12 14.88
CA SER A 181 -2.61 11.87 14.43
C SER A 181 -3.21 11.10 15.61
N LEU A 182 -4.32 10.40 15.40
CA LEU A 182 -5.11 9.79 16.48
C LEU A 182 -5.43 8.33 16.16
N LEU A 183 -5.24 7.43 17.14
CA LEU A 183 -5.80 6.08 17.11
C LEU A 183 -7.15 6.09 17.82
N ILE A 184 -8.20 5.72 17.08
CA ILE A 184 -9.57 5.63 17.58
C ILE A 184 -9.91 4.15 17.75
N LYS A 185 -10.20 3.75 19.00
CA LYS A 185 -10.62 2.38 19.37
C LYS A 185 -12.09 2.16 18.98
N GLY A 186 -12.27 1.87 17.70
CA GLY A 186 -13.56 1.80 17.04
C GLY A 186 -13.45 2.32 15.60
N VAL A 187 -14.48 3.01 15.12
CA VAL A 187 -14.58 3.38 13.71
C VAL A 187 -14.71 4.89 13.55
N ALA A 188 -13.95 5.46 12.62
CA ALA A 188 -14.10 6.84 12.20
C ALA A 188 -14.22 6.92 10.68
N PHE A 189 -15.20 7.70 10.20
CA PHE A 189 -15.28 8.05 8.78
C PHE A 189 -15.68 9.51 8.59
N LYS A 190 -15.21 10.10 7.49
CA LYS A 190 -15.50 11.48 7.10
C LYS A 190 -17.01 11.66 6.90
N LYS A 191 -17.56 12.80 7.33
CA LYS A 191 -18.94 13.19 7.03
C LYS A 191 -19.18 13.07 5.52
N THR A 192 -20.16 12.26 5.14
CA THR A 192 -20.55 12.07 3.74
C THR A 192 -21.37 13.26 3.24
N PHE A 193 -21.77 13.25 1.97
CA PHE A 193 -22.69 14.25 1.46
C PHE A 193 -24.00 14.22 2.25
N THR A 194 -24.39 15.36 2.81
CA THR A 194 -25.61 15.54 3.61
C THR A 194 -26.51 16.61 3.01
N TYR A 195 -27.80 16.33 2.99
CA TYR A 195 -28.86 17.22 2.51
C TYR A 195 -29.31 18.25 3.57
N ALA A 196 -30.29 19.08 3.23
CA ALA A 196 -30.84 20.08 4.17
C ALA A 196 -31.42 19.40 5.43
N GLY A 197 -31.34 20.09 6.58
CA GLY A 197 -31.75 19.55 7.89
C GLY A 197 -30.66 18.76 8.64
N ALA A 198 -29.59 18.33 7.99
CA ALA A 198 -28.54 17.54 8.64
C ALA A 198 -27.78 18.26 9.78
N GLU A 199 -27.80 19.60 9.83
CA GLU A 199 -27.22 20.38 10.94
C GLU A 199 -28.14 20.45 12.18
N GLN A 200 -29.45 20.16 12.04
CA GLN A 200 -30.40 20.10 13.16
C GLN A 200 -30.33 18.76 13.91
N GLN A 201 -29.81 17.71 13.27
CA GLN A 201 -29.65 16.39 13.88
C GLN A 201 -28.64 16.43 15.06
N PRO A 202 -28.92 15.76 16.20
CA PRO A 202 -28.00 15.72 17.31
C PRO A 202 -26.65 15.13 16.93
N LYS A 203 -25.57 15.77 17.40
CA LYS A 203 -24.18 15.44 17.02
C LYS A 203 -23.44 14.57 18.01
N SER A 204 -24.06 14.22 19.14
CA SER A 204 -23.51 13.28 20.10
C SER A 204 -24.62 12.43 20.74
N PHE A 205 -24.34 11.14 20.90
CA PHE A 205 -25.20 10.21 21.62
C PHE A 205 -24.37 9.34 22.57
N ARG A 206 -24.97 8.93 23.68
CA ARG A 206 -24.45 7.88 24.56
C ARG A 206 -25.30 6.63 24.38
N ASN A 207 -24.64 5.47 24.25
CA ASN A 207 -25.30 4.18 23.98
C ASN A 207 -26.36 4.21 22.84
N PRO A 208 -26.09 4.81 21.66
CA PRO A 208 -27.04 4.80 20.55
C PRO A 208 -27.23 3.40 19.97
N LEU A 209 -28.47 3.10 19.57
CA LEU A 209 -28.77 2.02 18.65
C LEU A 209 -28.44 2.45 17.21
N ILE A 210 -27.67 1.61 16.52
CA ILE A 210 -27.10 1.90 15.20
C ILE A 210 -27.72 0.94 14.18
N LEU A 211 -28.29 1.49 13.12
CA LEU A 211 -28.84 0.73 11.99
C LEU A 211 -27.96 0.93 10.76
N CYS A 212 -27.49 -0.18 10.17
CA CYS A 212 -26.72 -0.18 8.93
C CYS A 212 -27.58 -0.68 7.77
N LEU A 213 -27.72 0.13 6.72
CA LEU A 213 -28.57 -0.12 5.56
C LEU A 213 -27.77 -0.24 4.26
N ASN A 214 -28.30 -1.04 3.35
CA ASN A 214 -27.92 -1.13 1.94
C ASN A 214 -29.12 -0.74 1.05
N VAL A 215 -29.89 0.25 1.48
CA VAL A 215 -31.14 0.73 0.85
C VAL A 215 -31.06 2.23 0.64
N GLU A 216 -31.52 2.70 -0.52
CA GLU A 216 -31.65 4.12 -0.82
C GLU A 216 -32.91 4.70 -0.16
N LEU A 217 -32.77 5.85 0.50
CA LEU A 217 -33.85 6.58 1.15
C LEU A 217 -34.09 7.92 0.42
N GLU A 218 -34.22 7.87 -0.90
CA GLU A 218 -34.59 8.99 -1.76
C GLU A 218 -35.96 8.74 -2.40
N LEU A 219 -36.75 9.80 -2.61
CA LEU A 219 -37.97 9.75 -3.41
C LEU A 219 -37.54 9.68 -4.89
N LYS A 220 -37.59 8.48 -5.48
CA LYS A 220 -37.32 8.21 -6.89
C LYS A 220 -38.40 7.30 -7.45
N ALA A 221 -38.71 7.49 -8.73
CA ALA A 221 -39.45 6.50 -9.50
C ALA A 221 -38.70 5.15 -9.46
N GLU A 222 -39.42 4.06 -9.23
CA GLU A 222 -38.81 2.76 -8.93
C GLU A 222 -38.33 2.05 -10.23
N LYS A 223 -37.09 2.37 -10.64
CA LYS A 223 -36.35 1.88 -11.83
C LYS A 223 -36.86 2.32 -13.20
N ASP A 224 -35.91 2.52 -14.12
CA ASP A 224 -36.10 2.93 -15.52
C ASP A 224 -36.93 1.98 -16.41
N ASN A 225 -37.37 0.83 -15.90
CA ASN A 225 -38.09 -0.20 -16.66
C ASN A 225 -39.60 -0.31 -16.33
N ALA A 226 -40.12 0.53 -15.43
CA ALA A 226 -41.52 0.52 -15.04
C ALA A 226 -42.32 1.60 -15.80
N GLU A 227 -42.84 1.26 -16.99
CA GLU A 227 -43.82 2.10 -17.67
C GLU A 227 -45.16 2.09 -16.93
N VAL A 228 -45.40 3.12 -16.10
CA VAL A 228 -46.71 3.32 -15.47
C VAL A 228 -47.65 4.00 -16.46
N ARG A 229 -48.55 3.21 -17.05
CA ARG A 229 -49.58 3.70 -17.98
C ARG A 229 -50.82 4.11 -17.19
N VAL A 230 -51.28 5.34 -17.40
CA VAL A 230 -52.35 5.98 -16.62
C VAL A 230 -53.43 6.46 -17.57
N GLU A 231 -54.66 5.98 -17.39
CA GLU A 231 -55.80 6.33 -18.26
C GLU A 231 -56.69 7.43 -17.66
N ALA A 232 -56.74 7.56 -16.33
CA ALA A 232 -57.51 8.60 -15.64
C ALA A 232 -56.63 9.53 -14.78
N VAL A 233 -57.02 10.81 -14.70
CA VAL A 233 -56.32 11.83 -13.88
C VAL A 233 -56.31 11.47 -12.38
N ALA A 234 -57.33 10.77 -11.90
CA ALA A 234 -57.41 10.29 -10.51
C ALA A 234 -56.30 9.26 -10.19
N ASP A 235 -55.98 8.38 -11.14
CA ASP A 235 -54.97 7.34 -10.98
C ASP A 235 -53.57 7.95 -10.90
N TYR A 236 -53.30 9.04 -11.63
CA TYR A 236 -52.06 9.80 -11.53
C TYR A 236 -51.83 10.32 -10.10
N GLN A 237 -52.85 10.92 -9.49
CA GLN A 237 -52.76 11.38 -8.10
C GLN A 237 -52.61 10.21 -7.11
N ALA A 238 -53.24 9.05 -7.39
CA ALA A 238 -53.09 7.85 -6.58
C ALA A 238 -51.65 7.29 -6.63
N ILE A 239 -51.00 7.32 -7.80
CA ILE A 239 -49.59 6.94 -7.98
C ILE A 239 -48.68 7.86 -7.18
N VAL A 240 -48.82 9.18 -7.33
CA VAL A 240 -48.04 10.16 -6.55
C VAL A 240 -48.20 9.91 -5.05
N ASN A 241 -49.45 9.76 -4.57
CA ASN A 241 -49.71 9.47 -3.16
C ASN A 241 -49.07 8.14 -2.70
N ALA A 242 -49.04 7.12 -3.56
CA ALA A 242 -48.41 5.83 -3.27
C ALA A 242 -46.88 5.93 -3.17
N GLU A 243 -46.21 6.72 -4.01
CA GLU A 243 -44.75 6.94 -3.91
C GLU A 243 -44.38 7.58 -2.56
N TRP A 244 -45.13 8.61 -2.13
CA TRP A 244 -44.97 9.22 -0.81
C TRP A 244 -45.22 8.22 0.32
N GLU A 245 -46.31 7.47 0.27
CA GLU A 245 -46.66 6.45 1.27
C GLU A 245 -45.61 5.33 1.38
N ILE A 246 -44.99 4.91 0.26
CA ILE A 246 -43.89 3.92 0.26
C ILE A 246 -42.67 4.46 1.02
N ILE A 247 -42.28 5.72 0.79
CA ILE A 247 -41.16 6.34 1.51
C ILE A 247 -41.50 6.54 2.99
N TYR A 248 -42.67 7.09 3.32
CA TYR A 248 -43.09 7.24 4.72
C TYR A 248 -43.15 5.90 5.45
N ARG A 249 -43.61 4.83 4.80
CA ARG A 249 -43.61 3.48 5.38
C ARG A 249 -42.20 2.97 5.68
N LYS A 250 -41.22 3.20 4.78
CA LYS A 250 -39.80 2.87 5.01
C LYS A 250 -39.24 3.66 6.21
N LEU A 251 -39.51 4.97 6.28
CA LEU A 251 -39.04 5.84 7.36
C LEU A 251 -39.68 5.50 8.73
N GLN A 252 -40.99 5.25 8.77
CA GLN A 252 -41.69 4.80 9.97
C GLN A 252 -41.23 3.41 10.43
N ALA A 253 -40.88 2.51 9.51
CA ALA A 253 -40.34 1.20 9.86
C ALA A 253 -38.98 1.34 10.56
N ILE A 254 -38.10 2.22 10.06
CA ILE A 254 -36.82 2.56 10.70
C ILE A 254 -37.04 3.20 12.07
N GLU A 255 -37.94 4.18 12.19
CA GLU A 255 -38.28 4.84 13.46
C GLU A 255 -38.75 3.84 14.53
N LYS A 256 -39.61 2.88 14.17
CA LYS A 256 -40.10 1.81 15.06
C LYS A 256 -39.01 0.91 15.62
N THR A 257 -37.82 0.84 15.01
CA THR A 257 -36.67 0.08 15.55
C THR A 257 -36.06 0.75 16.78
N GLY A 258 -36.29 2.05 16.98
CA GLY A 258 -35.62 2.85 18.01
C GLY A 258 -34.16 3.21 17.70
N ALA A 259 -33.68 2.98 16.46
CA ALA A 259 -32.35 3.40 16.03
C ALA A 259 -32.17 4.92 16.13
N LYS A 260 -31.03 5.35 16.67
CA LYS A 260 -30.65 6.77 16.80
C LYS A 260 -29.56 7.20 15.83
N VAL A 261 -28.84 6.26 15.23
CA VAL A 261 -27.87 6.48 14.16
C VAL A 261 -28.22 5.56 12.99
N VAL A 262 -28.56 6.14 11.83
CA VAL A 262 -28.93 5.41 10.60
C VAL A 262 -27.86 5.65 9.54
N LEU A 263 -27.12 4.60 9.18
CA LEU A 263 -26.09 4.65 8.15
C LEU A 263 -26.59 3.92 6.91
N SER A 264 -26.45 4.49 5.72
CA SER A 264 -26.67 3.77 4.46
C SER A 264 -25.46 3.84 3.56
N LYS A 265 -25.15 2.71 2.90
CA LYS A 265 -24.23 2.67 1.75
C LYS A 265 -24.75 3.49 0.58
N LEU A 266 -26.06 3.55 0.42
CA LEU A 266 -26.75 4.29 -0.64
C LEU A 266 -27.16 5.70 -0.16
N PRO A 267 -27.61 6.59 -1.05
CA PRO A 267 -28.06 7.92 -0.67
C PRO A 267 -29.25 7.95 0.30
N ILE A 268 -29.36 9.03 1.05
CA ILE A 268 -30.49 9.38 1.92
C ILE A 268 -30.86 10.81 1.55
N GLY A 269 -32.09 11.05 1.07
CA GLY A 269 -32.49 12.34 0.49
C GLY A 269 -32.96 13.38 1.51
N ASP A 270 -33.32 14.57 1.03
CA ASP A 270 -33.82 15.67 1.86
C ASP A 270 -34.98 15.26 2.77
N LEU A 271 -36.03 14.63 2.22
CA LEU A 271 -37.22 14.21 2.97
C LEU A 271 -36.88 13.27 4.14
N ALA A 272 -36.01 12.28 3.90
CA ALA A 272 -35.56 11.35 4.91
C ALA A 272 -34.68 12.06 5.96
N THR A 273 -33.79 12.95 5.51
CA THR A 273 -32.90 13.75 6.39
C THR A 273 -33.71 14.64 7.34
N GLN A 274 -34.76 15.29 6.85
CA GLN A 274 -35.69 16.10 7.63
C GLN A 274 -36.52 15.23 8.60
N TRP A 275 -37.11 14.12 8.13
CA TRP A 275 -37.89 13.21 8.98
C TRP A 275 -37.10 12.70 10.19
N PHE A 276 -35.81 12.41 9.99
CA PHE A 276 -34.89 12.01 11.05
C PHE A 276 -34.46 13.18 11.96
N ALA A 277 -34.27 14.38 11.40
CA ALA A 277 -33.96 15.59 12.18
C ALA A 277 -35.08 15.94 13.17
N ASP A 278 -36.34 15.89 12.76
CA ASP A 278 -37.53 16.13 13.61
C ASP A 278 -37.69 15.12 14.76
N ARG A 279 -36.89 14.04 14.79
CA ARG A 279 -36.99 12.89 15.71
C ARG A 279 -35.73 12.62 16.52
N ASP A 280 -34.77 13.53 16.48
CA ASP A 280 -33.45 13.36 17.10
C ASP A 280 -32.75 12.06 16.64
N ILE A 281 -32.82 11.76 15.34
CA ILE A 281 -32.13 10.63 14.70
C ILE A 281 -31.06 11.21 13.77
N PHE A 282 -29.83 10.75 13.92
CA PHE A 282 -28.74 11.09 13.02
C PHE A 282 -28.74 10.16 11.80
N CYS A 283 -28.55 10.70 10.60
CA CYS A 283 -28.40 9.88 9.39
C CYS A 283 -27.19 10.27 8.53
N ALA A 284 -26.54 9.26 7.94
CA ALA A 284 -25.50 9.46 6.92
C ALA A 284 -25.68 8.47 5.77
N GLY A 285 -25.95 8.99 4.56
CA GLY A 285 -25.99 8.22 3.32
C GLY A 285 -24.62 8.17 2.63
N ARG A 286 -24.50 7.36 1.57
CA ARG A 286 -23.28 7.22 0.75
C ARG A 286 -22.04 6.79 1.55
N VAL A 287 -22.21 6.04 2.64
CA VAL A 287 -21.10 5.53 3.45
C VAL A 287 -20.30 4.49 2.66
N VAL A 288 -18.97 4.64 2.65
CA VAL A 288 -18.07 3.71 1.93
C VAL A 288 -18.27 2.30 2.48
N GLY A 289 -18.45 1.31 1.59
CA GLY A 289 -18.78 -0.06 2.00
C GLY A 289 -17.75 -0.72 2.94
N GLY A 290 -16.47 -0.35 2.84
CA GLY A 290 -15.44 -0.77 3.79
C GLY A 290 -15.61 -0.17 5.19
N ASP A 291 -16.02 1.09 5.29
CA ASP A 291 -16.32 1.73 6.58
C ASP A 291 -17.59 1.14 7.20
N LEU A 292 -18.63 0.90 6.39
CA LEU A 292 -19.87 0.29 6.87
C LEU A 292 -19.65 -1.12 7.43
N ARG A 293 -18.81 -1.95 6.78
CA ARG A 293 -18.37 -3.24 7.32
C ARG A 293 -17.62 -3.11 8.64
N ARG A 294 -16.72 -2.12 8.77
CA ARG A 294 -16.02 -1.85 10.03
C ARG A 294 -16.96 -1.43 11.15
N VAL A 295 -17.97 -0.58 10.87
CA VAL A 295 -19.01 -0.20 11.86
C VAL A 295 -19.77 -1.42 12.33
N VAL A 296 -20.20 -2.28 11.41
CA VAL A 296 -20.87 -3.56 11.71
C VAL A 296 -20.03 -4.45 12.62
N GLN A 297 -18.75 -4.67 12.30
CA GLN A 297 -17.86 -5.49 13.13
C GLN A 297 -17.64 -4.88 14.52
N ALA A 298 -17.45 -3.57 14.63
CA ALA A 298 -17.25 -2.90 15.92
C ALA A 298 -18.49 -2.94 16.82
N THR A 299 -19.65 -2.61 16.25
CA THR A 299 -20.90 -2.36 16.98
C THR A 299 -21.74 -3.62 17.16
N GLY A 300 -21.46 -4.66 16.36
CA GLY A 300 -22.08 -5.98 16.45
C GLY A 300 -23.46 -6.13 15.82
N GLY A 301 -23.92 -5.16 15.04
CA GLY A 301 -25.15 -5.23 14.22
C GLY A 301 -24.89 -5.72 12.79
N ASP A 302 -25.93 -5.76 11.95
CA ASP A 302 -25.89 -6.30 10.58
C ASP A 302 -26.21 -5.24 9.51
N ILE A 303 -25.78 -5.48 8.26
CA ILE A 303 -26.20 -4.67 7.11
C ILE A 303 -27.55 -5.18 6.57
N GLN A 304 -28.61 -4.40 6.74
CA GLN A 304 -29.95 -4.73 6.26
C GLN A 304 -30.21 -4.18 4.85
N SER A 305 -30.71 -5.04 3.95
CA SER A 305 -31.08 -4.66 2.57
C SER A 305 -32.58 -4.40 2.39
N THR A 306 -33.34 -4.38 3.50
CA THR A 306 -34.77 -4.04 3.57
C THR A 306 -35.03 -3.14 4.76
N CYS A 307 -36.07 -2.31 4.69
CA CYS A 307 -36.52 -1.48 5.82
C CYS A 307 -37.56 -2.21 6.70
N THR A 308 -38.12 -3.32 6.22
CA THR A 308 -39.05 -4.20 6.93
C THR A 308 -38.31 -5.28 7.72
N ASP A 309 -38.96 -5.81 8.76
CA ASP A 309 -38.49 -6.91 9.62
C ASP A 309 -37.13 -6.68 10.31
N ILE A 310 -36.73 -5.42 10.49
CA ILE A 310 -35.54 -5.05 11.26
C ILE A 310 -35.82 -5.31 12.75
N LYS A 311 -35.29 -6.45 13.22
CA LYS A 311 -35.27 -6.83 14.63
C LYS A 311 -34.12 -6.15 15.38
N ARG A 312 -34.23 -6.14 16.71
CA ARG A 312 -33.23 -5.62 17.64
C ARG A 312 -31.86 -6.34 17.56
N GLU A 313 -31.83 -7.60 17.12
CA GLU A 313 -30.60 -8.38 16.94
C GLU A 313 -29.70 -7.85 15.80
N HIS A 314 -30.27 -7.14 14.83
CA HIS A 314 -29.54 -6.53 13.71
C HIS A 314 -29.01 -5.13 14.03
N LEU A 315 -29.41 -4.52 15.17
CA LEU A 315 -28.97 -3.20 15.57
C LEU A 315 -27.64 -3.28 16.32
N GLY A 316 -26.66 -2.49 15.88
CA GLY A 316 -25.40 -2.31 16.59
C GLY A 316 -25.55 -1.36 17.78
N THR A 317 -24.56 -1.37 18.68
CA THR A 317 -24.43 -0.38 19.75
C THR A 317 -22.96 0.02 19.94
N CYS A 318 -22.71 1.26 20.38
CA CYS A 318 -21.40 1.73 20.86
C CYS A 318 -21.59 2.53 22.15
N GLY A 319 -20.54 2.73 22.96
CA GLY A 319 -20.66 3.52 24.19
C GLY A 319 -20.89 5.00 23.90
N SER A 320 -20.22 5.55 22.88
CA SER A 320 -20.45 6.93 22.44
C SER A 320 -20.35 7.10 20.91
N PHE A 321 -21.13 8.05 20.41
CA PHE A 321 -21.07 8.58 19.05
C PHE A 321 -20.85 10.09 19.11
N GLU A 322 -19.98 10.63 18.25
CA GLU A 322 -19.72 12.08 18.13
C GLU A 322 -19.39 12.46 16.66
N GLU A 323 -20.08 13.44 16.09
CA GLU A 323 -19.63 14.14 14.86
C GLU A 323 -18.67 15.26 15.28
N LYS A 324 -17.36 14.99 15.21
CA LYS A 324 -16.31 15.92 15.66
C LYS A 324 -15.55 16.52 14.49
N GLN A 325 -15.20 17.81 14.59
CA GLN A 325 -14.30 18.43 13.62
C GLN A 325 -12.84 18.03 13.89
N ILE A 326 -12.17 17.50 12.86
CA ILE A 326 -10.75 17.15 12.87
C ILE A 326 -10.10 17.85 11.66
N GLY A 327 -9.27 18.86 11.93
CA GLY A 327 -8.75 19.75 10.89
C GLY A 327 -9.88 20.56 10.23
N GLY A 328 -9.89 20.62 8.90
CA GLY A 328 -10.94 21.31 8.14
C GLY A 328 -12.26 20.54 8.00
N GLU A 329 -12.32 19.27 8.43
CA GLU A 329 -13.41 18.35 8.07
C GLU A 329 -14.08 17.76 9.31
N ARG A 330 -15.34 17.35 9.18
CA ARG A 330 -16.07 16.65 10.25
C ARG A 330 -15.99 15.14 10.06
N TYR A 331 -15.81 14.42 11.15
CA TYR A 331 -15.69 12.97 11.22
C TYR A 331 -16.72 12.41 12.20
N ASN A 332 -17.42 11.35 11.77
CA ASN A 332 -18.32 10.58 12.60
C ASN A 332 -17.49 9.53 13.35
N LEU A 333 -17.47 9.62 14.67
CA LEU A 333 -16.65 8.78 15.56
C LEU A 333 -17.55 7.82 16.34
N PHE A 334 -17.20 6.54 16.30
CA PHE A 334 -17.81 5.47 17.09
C PHE A 334 -16.75 4.94 18.06
N GLN A 335 -16.98 5.14 19.35
CA GLN A 335 -16.04 4.79 20.43
C GLN A 335 -16.72 3.87 21.46
N ASP A 336 -15.89 3.21 22.28
CA ASP A 336 -16.31 2.29 23.33
C ASP A 336 -17.27 1.20 22.81
N CYS A 337 -16.93 0.63 21.65
CA CYS A 337 -17.73 -0.40 20.99
C CYS A 337 -17.53 -1.77 21.70
N PRO A 338 -18.59 -2.52 22.05
CA PRO A 338 -18.48 -3.73 22.86
C PRO A 338 -17.79 -4.90 22.12
N LYS A 339 -17.76 -4.88 20.78
CA LYS A 339 -17.02 -5.82 19.94
C LYS A 339 -15.93 -5.09 19.16
N SER A 340 -15.13 -4.22 19.80
CA SER A 340 -14.09 -3.40 19.14
C SER A 340 -12.89 -4.20 18.60
N LYS A 341 -13.12 -5.14 17.67
CA LYS A 341 -12.12 -5.85 16.86
C LYS A 341 -11.60 -5.00 15.69
N THR A 342 -11.90 -3.70 15.68
CA THR A 342 -11.56 -2.75 14.62
C THR A 342 -11.08 -1.44 15.24
N CYS A 343 -10.16 -0.76 14.55
CA CYS A 343 -9.67 0.54 14.96
C CYS A 343 -9.49 1.45 13.75
N THR A 344 -9.49 2.77 13.96
CA THR A 344 -9.22 3.75 12.90
C THR A 344 -8.07 4.67 13.26
N LEU A 345 -7.06 4.71 12.40
CA LEU A 345 -5.95 5.64 12.39
C LEU A 345 -6.36 6.89 11.62
N VAL A 346 -6.47 8.03 12.31
CA VAL A 346 -6.67 9.34 11.68
C VAL A 346 -5.30 10.02 11.57
N LEU A 347 -4.78 10.10 10.34
CA LEU A 347 -3.45 10.62 10.05
C LEU A 347 -3.52 12.10 9.69
N ARG A 348 -2.64 12.89 10.32
CA ARG A 348 -2.50 14.34 10.12
C ARG A 348 -1.16 14.67 9.49
N GLY A 349 -1.11 15.76 8.73
CA GLY A 349 0.14 16.25 8.13
C GLY A 349 -0.07 17.51 7.29
N GLY A 350 0.99 18.30 7.12
CA GLY A 350 0.91 19.59 6.44
C GLY A 350 0.62 19.49 4.93
N ALA A 351 1.14 18.46 4.25
CA ALA A 351 0.96 18.23 2.82
C ALA A 351 0.56 16.77 2.56
N GLU A 352 -0.28 16.56 1.53
CA GLU A 352 -0.91 15.27 1.27
C GLU A 352 0.11 14.17 0.97
N GLN A 353 1.15 14.47 0.18
CA GLN A 353 2.23 13.54 -0.17
C GLN A 353 2.93 12.96 1.06
N PHE A 354 3.08 13.75 2.12
CA PHE A 354 3.63 13.27 3.40
C PHE A 354 2.65 12.35 4.12
N ILE A 355 1.35 12.66 4.10
CA ILE A 355 0.34 11.79 4.71
C ILE A 355 0.28 10.43 3.97
N GLU A 356 0.44 10.41 2.65
CA GLU A 356 0.49 9.17 1.87
C GLU A 356 1.73 8.31 2.14
N GLU A 357 2.89 8.92 2.37
CA GLU A 357 4.08 8.18 2.80
C GLU A 357 3.96 7.74 4.26
N VAL A 358 3.29 8.50 5.15
CA VAL A 358 2.97 8.05 6.52
C VAL A 358 2.01 6.85 6.48
N GLU A 359 0.95 6.89 5.66
CA GLU A 359 0.00 5.79 5.46
C GLU A 359 0.71 4.48 5.04
N ARG A 360 1.57 4.56 4.02
CA ARG A 360 2.41 3.42 3.59
C ARG A 360 3.40 2.98 4.66
N SER A 361 4.11 3.93 5.28
CA SER A 361 5.07 3.64 6.35
C SER A 361 4.45 2.87 7.52
N LEU A 362 3.20 3.20 7.86
CA LEU A 362 2.43 2.54 8.91
C LEU A 362 1.85 1.20 8.45
N HIS A 363 1.41 1.06 7.20
CA HIS A 363 0.94 -0.20 6.63
C HIS A 363 2.01 -1.29 6.74
N ASP A 364 3.23 -0.99 6.29
CA ASP A 364 4.40 -1.89 6.38
C ASP A 364 4.70 -2.27 7.84
N ALA A 365 4.62 -1.30 8.76
CA ALA A 365 4.85 -1.54 10.19
C ALA A 365 3.74 -2.40 10.82
N ILE A 366 2.48 -2.20 10.43
CA ILE A 366 1.33 -3.04 10.81
C ILE A 366 1.57 -4.48 10.32
N MET A 367 2.00 -4.66 9.07
CA MET A 367 2.29 -5.97 8.49
C MET A 367 3.42 -6.69 9.26
N VAL A 368 4.52 -5.99 9.55
CA VAL A 368 5.63 -6.55 10.34
C VAL A 368 5.19 -6.94 11.75
N VAL A 369 4.38 -6.12 12.43
CA VAL A 369 3.84 -6.43 13.76
C VAL A 369 2.84 -7.59 13.71
N LYS A 370 1.95 -7.63 12.70
CA LYS A 370 1.01 -8.74 12.44
C LYS A 370 1.76 -10.08 12.25
N HIS A 371 2.84 -10.10 11.47
CA HIS A 371 3.68 -11.29 11.30
C HIS A 371 4.44 -11.69 12.57
N ALA A 372 4.96 -10.72 13.33
CA ALA A 372 5.57 -10.98 14.63
C ALA A 372 4.56 -11.58 15.64
N VAL A 373 3.29 -11.13 15.63
CA VAL A 373 2.23 -11.69 16.47
C VAL A 373 1.87 -13.11 16.08
N LYS A 374 1.73 -13.41 14.78
CA LYS A 374 1.45 -14.78 14.30
C LYS A 374 2.58 -15.73 14.65
N ASN A 375 3.80 -15.46 14.18
CA ASN A 375 4.90 -16.41 14.24
C ASN A 375 5.59 -16.44 15.62
N GLY A 376 5.78 -15.29 16.28
CA GLY A 376 6.57 -15.18 17.52
C GLY A 376 8.10 -15.28 17.33
N ASP A 377 8.56 -15.63 16.13
CA ASP A 377 9.98 -15.75 15.77
C ASP A 377 10.54 -14.43 15.21
N VAL A 378 11.73 -14.03 15.67
CA VAL A 378 12.46 -12.86 15.18
C VAL A 378 13.94 -13.13 14.90
N VAL A 379 14.51 -12.30 14.04
CA VAL A 379 15.93 -12.26 13.70
C VAL A 379 16.45 -10.83 13.74
N ALA A 380 17.76 -10.66 13.94
CA ALA A 380 18.41 -9.35 13.83
C ALA A 380 18.36 -8.80 12.39
N GLY A 381 18.36 -7.47 12.27
CA GLY A 381 18.32 -6.79 10.98
C GLY A 381 19.68 -6.32 10.47
N VAL A 382 19.63 -5.33 9.57
CA VAL A 382 20.76 -4.47 9.17
C VAL A 382 22.02 -5.23 8.71
N GLY A 383 21.80 -6.30 7.93
CA GLY A 383 22.85 -7.12 7.32
C GLY A 383 23.43 -8.21 8.22
N ALA A 384 23.02 -8.34 9.49
CA ALA A 384 23.59 -9.33 10.41
C ALA A 384 23.35 -10.77 9.94
N ILE A 385 22.11 -11.08 9.54
CA ILE A 385 21.73 -12.41 9.04
C ILE A 385 22.41 -12.70 7.71
N GLU A 386 22.43 -11.76 6.79
CA GLU A 386 23.09 -11.90 5.49
C GLU A 386 24.60 -12.20 5.64
N MET A 387 25.24 -11.70 6.70
CA MET A 387 26.64 -12.00 7.04
C MET A 387 26.83 -13.40 7.66
N ASP A 388 26.00 -13.85 8.61
CA ASP A 388 26.09 -15.23 9.14
C ASP A 388 25.81 -16.26 8.04
N LEU A 389 24.82 -15.97 7.17
CA LEU A 389 24.48 -16.78 6.01
C LEU A 389 25.62 -16.83 4.98
N SER A 390 26.25 -15.69 4.65
CA SER A 390 27.45 -15.68 3.80
C SER A 390 28.55 -16.58 4.40
N GLY A 391 28.82 -16.43 5.69
CA GLY A 391 29.82 -17.24 6.41
C GLY A 391 29.52 -18.75 6.42
N HIS A 392 28.26 -19.11 6.71
CA HIS A 392 27.81 -20.50 6.74
C HIS A 392 27.84 -21.15 5.35
N ILE A 393 27.29 -20.48 4.35
CA ILE A 393 27.21 -21.00 2.96
C ILE A 393 28.61 -21.11 2.36
N ARG A 394 29.56 -20.19 2.64
CA ARG A 394 30.97 -20.33 2.24
C ARG A 394 31.63 -21.56 2.86
N LYS A 395 31.43 -21.81 4.16
CA LYS A 395 31.97 -23.00 4.85
C LYS A 395 31.42 -24.29 4.22
N HIS A 396 30.13 -24.32 3.89
CA HIS A 396 29.52 -25.46 3.20
C HIS A 396 29.95 -25.56 1.73
N ALA A 397 30.23 -24.46 1.03
CA ALA A 397 30.75 -24.50 -0.34
C ALA A 397 32.08 -25.26 -0.40
N SER A 398 32.97 -25.05 0.57
CA SER A 398 34.26 -25.75 0.66
C SER A 398 34.18 -27.27 0.82
N SER A 399 33.03 -27.83 1.25
CA SER A 399 32.84 -29.29 1.35
C SER A 399 32.32 -29.92 0.05
N ILE A 400 31.81 -29.11 -0.89
CA ILE A 400 31.22 -29.59 -2.15
C ILE A 400 32.28 -29.51 -3.26
N PRO A 401 32.69 -30.62 -3.89
CA PRO A 401 33.65 -30.58 -5.00
C PRO A 401 33.02 -30.11 -6.33
N GLY A 402 33.85 -29.50 -7.17
CA GLY A 402 33.52 -29.20 -8.57
C GLY A 402 32.74 -27.89 -8.78
N LYS A 403 32.15 -27.73 -9.98
CA LYS A 403 31.58 -26.44 -10.45
C LYS A 403 30.52 -25.83 -9.52
N GLN A 404 29.83 -26.65 -8.71
CA GLN A 404 28.83 -26.15 -7.75
C GLN A 404 29.45 -25.32 -6.62
N GLN A 405 30.71 -25.58 -6.23
CA GLN A 405 31.44 -24.81 -5.23
C GLN A 405 31.49 -23.31 -5.56
N LEU A 406 31.84 -22.99 -6.81
CA LEU A 406 31.96 -21.61 -7.29
C LEU A 406 30.61 -20.90 -7.27
N ILE A 407 29.55 -21.56 -7.76
CA ILE A 407 28.18 -21.04 -7.80
C ILE A 407 27.65 -20.75 -6.39
N ILE A 408 27.88 -21.66 -5.42
CA ILE A 408 27.43 -21.49 -4.04
C ILE A 408 28.24 -20.39 -3.33
N THR A 409 29.53 -20.27 -3.65
CA THR A 409 30.37 -19.15 -3.17
C THR A 409 29.91 -17.81 -3.75
N ALA A 410 29.50 -17.77 -5.02
CA ALA A 410 28.91 -16.59 -5.66
C ALA A 410 27.57 -16.19 -5.02
N PHE A 411 26.72 -17.16 -4.65
CA PHE A 411 25.50 -16.91 -3.87
C PHE A 411 25.82 -16.27 -2.51
N ALA A 412 26.77 -16.83 -1.75
CA ALA A 412 27.19 -16.27 -0.47
C ALA A 412 27.74 -14.84 -0.59
N LYS A 413 28.54 -14.57 -1.63
CA LYS A 413 29.04 -13.23 -1.95
C LYS A 413 27.91 -12.26 -2.32
N ALA A 414 26.84 -12.74 -2.97
CA ALA A 414 25.70 -11.91 -3.34
C ALA A 414 24.90 -11.41 -2.12
N LEU A 415 24.80 -12.20 -1.03
CA LEU A 415 24.12 -11.79 0.21
C LEU A 415 24.75 -10.52 0.84
N GLU A 416 26.06 -10.36 0.71
CA GLU A 416 26.80 -9.23 1.28
C GLU A 416 26.45 -7.86 0.64
N ILE A 417 25.60 -7.83 -0.40
CA ILE A 417 25.13 -6.58 -0.99
C ILE A 417 24.23 -5.78 -0.04
N ILE A 418 23.48 -6.43 0.85
CA ILE A 418 22.60 -5.75 1.80
C ILE A 418 23.43 -4.91 2.79
N PRO A 419 24.36 -5.49 3.59
CA PRO A 419 25.23 -4.68 4.46
C PRO A 419 26.11 -3.69 3.68
N ARG A 420 26.60 -4.06 2.48
CA ARG A 420 27.36 -3.13 1.61
C ARG A 420 26.55 -1.87 1.30
N GLN A 421 25.34 -2.04 0.79
CA GLN A 421 24.52 -0.91 0.34
C GLN A 421 24.04 -0.04 1.50
N ILE A 422 23.79 -0.63 2.68
CA ILE A 422 23.50 0.12 3.90
C ILE A 422 24.68 1.01 4.29
N CYS A 423 25.92 0.53 4.16
CA CYS A 423 27.13 1.35 4.39
C CYS A 423 27.25 2.46 3.34
N ASP A 424 27.13 2.12 2.05
CA ASP A 424 27.27 3.06 0.94
C ASP A 424 26.22 4.19 1.03
N ASN A 425 24.96 3.88 1.35
CA ASN A 425 23.89 4.87 1.56
C ASN A 425 24.09 5.69 2.86
N ALA A 426 24.74 5.14 3.87
CA ALA A 426 25.09 5.85 5.11
C ALA A 426 26.33 6.77 4.97
N GLY A 427 27.05 6.72 3.85
CA GLY A 427 28.31 7.43 3.65
C GLY A 427 29.52 6.81 4.37
N LEU A 428 29.43 5.52 4.73
CA LEU A 428 30.48 4.78 5.44
C LEU A 428 31.33 3.96 4.45
N ASP A 429 32.60 3.71 4.76
CA ASP A 429 33.41 2.77 3.96
C ASP A 429 32.89 1.33 4.12
N SER A 430 32.16 0.88 3.10
CA SER A 430 31.63 -0.47 3.05
C SER A 430 32.71 -1.55 3.00
N THR A 431 33.94 -1.25 2.59
CA THR A 431 35.04 -2.22 2.51
C THR A 431 35.57 -2.57 3.90
N ASP A 432 35.94 -1.56 4.70
CA ASP A 432 36.40 -1.74 6.07
C ASP A 432 35.30 -2.37 6.96
N ILE A 433 34.06 -1.86 6.88
CA ILE A 433 32.95 -2.40 7.68
C ILE A 433 32.64 -3.86 7.33
N LEU A 434 32.58 -4.23 6.05
CA LEU A 434 32.38 -5.64 5.66
C LEU A 434 33.50 -6.55 6.18
N ASN A 435 34.76 -6.10 6.15
CA ASN A 435 35.87 -6.88 6.67
C ASN A 435 35.79 -7.05 8.20
N LYS A 436 35.45 -5.99 8.94
CA LYS A 436 35.17 -6.04 10.38
C LYS A 436 34.02 -6.99 10.71
N LEU A 437 32.92 -6.94 9.96
CA LEU A 437 31.78 -7.86 10.12
C LEU A 437 32.19 -9.32 9.84
N ARG A 438 32.90 -9.60 8.74
CA ARG A 438 33.40 -10.95 8.45
C ARG A 438 34.26 -11.53 9.58
N MET A 439 35.12 -10.72 10.20
CA MET A 439 35.93 -11.16 11.34
C MET A 439 35.06 -11.55 12.55
N LYS A 440 34.09 -10.71 12.92
CA LYS A 440 33.18 -10.97 14.06
C LYS A 440 32.28 -12.19 13.86
N HIS A 441 31.72 -12.33 12.67
CA HIS A 441 30.94 -13.53 12.30
C HIS A 441 31.82 -14.78 12.25
N ALA A 442 33.09 -14.67 11.85
CA ALA A 442 34.05 -15.77 11.91
C ALA A 442 34.40 -16.18 13.35
N THR A 443 34.46 -15.25 14.31
CA THR A 443 34.61 -15.54 15.75
C THR A 443 33.33 -16.06 16.43
N GLY A 444 32.23 -16.22 15.68
CA GLY A 444 30.97 -16.81 16.16
C GLY A 444 29.92 -15.80 16.61
N GLU A 445 30.16 -14.49 16.46
CA GLU A 445 29.23 -13.44 16.87
C GLU A 445 28.15 -13.21 15.79
N LYS A 446 27.16 -14.12 15.71
CA LYS A 446 26.09 -14.15 14.68
C LYS A 446 25.23 -12.87 14.57
N TRP A 447 25.33 -11.98 15.54
CA TRP A 447 24.38 -10.90 15.82
C TRP A 447 24.93 -9.50 15.52
N TYR A 448 26.07 -9.40 14.84
CA TYR A 448 26.65 -8.10 14.45
C TYR A 448 26.18 -7.65 13.06
N GLY A 449 25.61 -6.45 13.00
CA GLY A 449 25.19 -5.77 11.76
C GLY A 449 25.87 -4.41 11.60
N VAL A 450 25.49 -3.66 10.55
CA VAL A 450 26.03 -2.32 10.29
C VAL A 450 25.48 -1.33 11.33
N GLY A 451 26.37 -0.62 12.01
CA GLY A 451 26.02 0.41 13.00
C GLY A 451 26.04 1.81 12.39
N VAL A 452 24.94 2.23 11.76
CA VAL A 452 24.83 3.50 11.00
C VAL A 452 25.13 4.76 11.85
N ASP A 453 24.75 4.73 13.13
CA ASP A 453 24.97 5.85 14.07
C ASP A 453 26.09 5.58 15.10
N GLY A 454 26.77 4.44 14.99
CA GLY A 454 27.83 4.03 15.92
C GLY A 454 29.22 4.42 15.42
N ALA A 455 30.06 4.97 16.32
CA ALA A 455 31.43 5.38 15.99
C ALA A 455 32.34 4.23 15.45
N SER A 456 31.95 2.98 15.68
CA SER A 456 32.61 1.77 15.17
C SER A 456 32.18 1.34 13.75
N GLY A 457 31.09 1.90 13.22
CA GLY A 457 30.40 1.42 12.01
C GLY A 457 29.73 0.04 12.14
N VAL A 458 29.83 -0.61 13.32
CA VAL A 458 29.42 -2.00 13.57
C VAL A 458 28.72 -2.10 14.92
N ALA A 459 27.50 -2.64 14.94
CA ALA A 459 26.64 -2.75 16.12
C ALA A 459 26.17 -4.20 16.36
N ALA A 460 25.89 -4.55 17.63
CA ALA A 460 25.30 -5.84 17.99
C ALA A 460 23.78 -5.69 18.22
N GLY A 461 22.99 -6.62 17.68
CA GLY A 461 21.55 -6.74 17.96
C GLY A 461 21.15 -8.22 17.93
N PRO A 462 20.51 -8.73 19.00
CA PRO A 462 19.11 -8.35 19.21
C PRO A 462 18.75 -7.93 20.66
N SER A 463 19.69 -7.99 21.62
CA SER A 463 19.40 -7.82 23.05
C SER A 463 19.57 -6.39 23.58
N THR A 464 20.58 -5.63 23.13
CA THR A 464 20.99 -4.37 23.78
C THR A 464 20.50 -3.10 23.11
N SER A 465 20.43 -3.02 21.78
CA SER A 465 19.93 -1.82 21.07
C SER A 465 19.76 -2.07 19.57
N ALA A 466 18.64 -1.60 19.00
CA ALA A 466 18.33 -1.49 17.57
C ALA A 466 18.17 -2.78 16.73
N SER A 467 17.10 -2.79 15.92
CA SER A 467 16.73 -3.77 14.88
C SER A 467 16.36 -5.19 15.32
N ALA A 468 15.06 -5.43 15.45
CA ALA A 468 14.46 -6.76 15.41
C ALA A 468 13.53 -6.82 14.20
N SER A 469 13.64 -7.89 13.40
CA SER A 469 12.86 -8.09 12.18
C SER A 469 12.28 -9.51 12.15
N ALA A 470 11.09 -9.68 11.56
CA ALA A 470 10.57 -11.01 11.27
C ALA A 470 11.52 -11.75 10.29
N PRO A 471 11.68 -13.08 10.37
CA PRO A 471 12.56 -13.85 9.50
C PRO A 471 12.15 -13.71 8.01
N ARG A 472 12.97 -13.00 7.25
CA ARG A 472 12.77 -12.74 5.81
C ARG A 472 13.39 -13.86 4.98
N VAL A 473 12.67 -14.96 4.81
CA VAL A 473 12.94 -15.91 3.72
C VAL A 473 11.98 -15.57 2.58
N PRO A 474 12.45 -15.15 1.39
CA PRO A 474 11.61 -15.15 0.21
C PRO A 474 11.57 -16.58 -0.36
N PRO A 475 10.56 -17.41 -0.06
CA PRO A 475 10.60 -18.84 -0.41
C PRO A 475 10.35 -19.04 -1.92
N LYS A 476 9.90 -17.98 -2.60
CA LYS A 476 9.29 -18.00 -3.93
C LYS A 476 10.05 -17.19 -4.98
N VAL A 477 11.20 -16.56 -4.68
CA VAL A 477 11.96 -15.82 -5.70
C VAL A 477 12.47 -16.76 -6.79
N THR A 478 13.00 -17.93 -6.43
CA THR A 478 13.44 -18.94 -7.40
C THR A 478 12.28 -19.57 -8.18
N ASP A 479 11.09 -19.65 -7.60
CA ASP A 479 9.94 -20.28 -8.23
C ASP A 479 9.15 -19.31 -9.12
N LYS A 480 8.98 -18.04 -8.73
CA LYS A 480 8.46 -17.00 -9.63
C LYS A 480 9.41 -16.72 -10.80
N MET A 481 10.72 -16.75 -10.58
CA MET A 481 11.69 -16.73 -11.68
C MET A 481 11.57 -17.96 -12.60
N ARG A 482 11.19 -19.13 -12.07
CA ARG A 482 10.98 -20.35 -12.86
C ARG A 482 9.68 -20.31 -13.68
N GLU A 483 8.56 -19.91 -13.07
CA GLU A 483 7.28 -19.72 -13.76
C GLU A 483 7.44 -18.75 -14.92
N ARG A 484 8.12 -17.62 -14.66
CA ARG A 484 8.33 -16.60 -15.69
C ARG A 484 9.36 -17.01 -16.76
N ALA A 485 10.43 -17.72 -16.41
CA ALA A 485 11.37 -18.26 -17.40
C ALA A 485 10.78 -19.44 -18.21
N ALA A 486 9.80 -20.16 -17.68
CA ALA A 486 9.01 -21.13 -18.44
C ALA A 486 8.06 -20.41 -19.40
N TYR A 487 7.35 -19.39 -18.94
CA TYR A 487 6.49 -18.54 -19.76
C TYR A 487 7.28 -17.80 -20.86
N GLU A 488 8.48 -17.29 -20.58
CA GLU A 488 9.35 -16.66 -21.60
C GLU A 488 9.86 -17.67 -22.64
N ARG A 489 10.07 -18.95 -22.28
CA ARG A 489 10.35 -20.00 -23.27
C ARG A 489 9.13 -20.32 -24.12
N GLU A 490 7.94 -20.32 -23.53
CA GLU A 490 6.69 -20.59 -24.26
C GLU A 490 6.29 -19.42 -25.16
N LEU A 491 6.50 -18.18 -24.72
CA LEU A 491 6.31 -16.97 -25.51
C LEU A 491 7.32 -16.91 -26.66
N LYS A 492 8.59 -17.24 -26.38
CA LYS A 492 9.62 -17.27 -27.41
C LYS A 492 9.38 -18.39 -28.42
N ALA A 493 8.97 -19.59 -27.98
CA ALA A 493 8.57 -20.66 -28.89
C ALA A 493 7.38 -20.26 -29.79
N LYS A 494 6.44 -19.44 -29.28
CA LYS A 494 5.33 -18.88 -30.09
C LYS A 494 5.80 -17.82 -31.09
N GLN A 495 6.73 -16.94 -30.69
CA GLN A 495 7.31 -15.94 -31.60
C GLN A 495 8.22 -16.57 -32.66
N ASP A 496 9.00 -17.59 -32.28
CA ASP A 496 9.84 -18.36 -33.20
C ASP A 496 8.92 -19.13 -34.20
N SER A 497 7.79 -19.71 -33.75
CA SER A 497 6.82 -20.36 -34.67
C SER A 497 6.03 -19.40 -35.56
N GLU A 498 5.70 -18.20 -35.08
CA GLU A 498 5.07 -17.15 -35.92
C GLU A 498 6.05 -16.58 -36.96
N SER A 499 7.36 -16.78 -36.78
CA SER A 499 8.38 -16.33 -37.75
C SER A 499 8.74 -17.34 -38.85
N GLU A 500 8.35 -18.61 -38.73
CA GLU A 500 8.58 -19.62 -39.77
C GLU A 500 7.49 -19.64 -40.87
N ASP A 501 6.31 -19.07 -40.60
CA ASP A 501 5.17 -19.02 -41.55
C ASP A 501 5.22 -17.84 -42.55
N ASP A 502 5.98 -16.76 -42.28
CA ASP A 502 6.01 -15.54 -43.10
C ASP A 502 7.07 -15.58 -44.25
N ASP A 503 8.03 -16.50 -44.23
CA ASP A 503 9.16 -16.57 -45.18
C ASP A 503 8.95 -17.56 -46.37
N LEU A 504 7.73 -18.09 -46.56
CA LEU A 504 7.40 -19.08 -47.59
C LEU A 504 6.36 -18.62 -48.63
N GLN A 505 6.58 -17.45 -49.24
CA GLN A 505 5.92 -17.06 -50.50
C GLN A 505 6.85 -16.33 -51.48
N VAL A 506 7.46 -17.05 -52.44
CA VAL A 506 7.77 -16.56 -53.80
C VAL A 506 7.84 -17.77 -54.78
N VAL A 507 6.75 -17.90 -55.55
CA VAL A 507 6.62 -18.26 -56.99
C VAL A 507 7.49 -19.38 -57.63
N ASP A 508 6.87 -20.44 -58.19
CA ASP A 508 6.77 -20.70 -59.66
C ASP A 508 6.15 -22.08 -60.03
N GLY A 509 5.38 -22.10 -61.14
CA GLY A 509 5.21 -23.28 -62.02
C GLY A 509 3.93 -24.14 -61.91
N ASP A 510 3.02 -24.00 -62.88
CA ASP A 510 1.93 -24.96 -63.17
C ASP A 510 2.44 -26.24 -63.87
N GLU A 511 1.80 -27.40 -63.64
CA GLU A 511 1.37 -28.36 -64.71
C GLU A 511 0.54 -29.55 -64.15
N ASP A 512 -0.30 -30.14 -65.02
CA ASP A 512 -1.33 -31.17 -64.73
C ASP A 512 -0.78 -32.60 -64.49
N LEU A 513 -1.59 -33.46 -63.79
CA LEU A 513 -2.14 -34.75 -64.29
C LEU A 513 -2.43 -35.82 -63.19
N GLY A 514 -3.69 -36.28 -63.10
CA GLY A 514 -4.07 -37.71 -62.99
C GLY A 514 -3.90 -38.52 -61.67
N PRO A 515 -4.95 -39.17 -61.13
CA PRO A 515 -4.90 -40.10 -59.98
C PRO A 515 -4.71 -41.58 -60.44
N PRO A 516 -4.46 -42.63 -59.59
CA PRO A 516 -5.51 -43.21 -58.71
C PRO A 516 -5.09 -44.16 -57.51
N MET A 517 -6.11 -44.77 -56.85
CA MET A 517 -6.13 -46.03 -56.04
C MET A 517 -5.46 -46.04 -54.63
N VAL A 518 -6.17 -46.22 -53.51
CA VAL A 518 -6.88 -47.42 -52.94
C VAL A 518 -5.95 -48.45 -52.27
N GLU A 519 -6.06 -48.61 -50.93
CA GLU A 519 -6.06 -49.93 -50.26
C GLU A 519 -6.72 -49.90 -48.87
N GLU A 520 -7.18 -51.06 -48.40
CA GLU A 520 -8.09 -51.22 -47.25
C GLU A 520 -7.40 -51.59 -45.91
N ALA A 521 -8.14 -51.42 -44.81
CA ALA A 521 -7.76 -51.91 -43.48
C ALA A 521 -7.98 -53.43 -43.31
N PRO A 522 -7.50 -54.03 -42.20
CA PRO A 522 -8.35 -55.02 -41.54
C PRO A 522 -8.56 -54.80 -40.04
N SER A 523 -9.81 -55.04 -39.64
CA SER A 523 -10.34 -54.91 -38.28
C SER A 523 -9.99 -56.05 -37.31
N LYS A 524 -10.08 -55.80 -35.99
CA LYS A 524 -10.45 -56.83 -34.99
C LYS A 524 -11.44 -56.28 -33.94
N LYS A 525 -12.57 -57.00 -33.78
CA LYS A 525 -13.65 -56.73 -32.80
C LYS A 525 -13.40 -57.45 -31.46
N LYS A 526 -13.85 -56.85 -30.35
CA LYS A 526 -14.42 -57.44 -29.09
C LYS A 526 -14.45 -56.34 -28.00
N ASN A 527 -15.39 -56.25 -27.06
CA ASN A 527 -16.76 -56.77 -26.96
C ASN A 527 -17.56 -55.90 -25.96
N LYS A 528 -18.89 -56.08 -25.90
CA LYS A 528 -19.89 -55.27 -25.16
C LYS A 528 -19.66 -55.12 -23.64
N GLY A 529 -20.03 -53.94 -23.12
CA GLY A 529 -20.46 -53.68 -21.74
C GLY A 529 -21.50 -52.53 -21.74
N LYS A 530 -22.63 -52.69 -21.03
CA LYS A 530 -23.74 -51.71 -21.02
C LYS A 530 -23.72 -50.82 -19.77
N GLY A 531 -24.09 -49.54 -19.93
CA GLY A 531 -24.46 -48.62 -18.84
C GLY A 531 -25.26 -47.42 -19.39
N LYS A 532 -26.35 -47.05 -18.73
CA LYS A 532 -27.22 -45.89 -19.05
C LYS A 532 -26.47 -44.58 -18.71
N ALA A 533 -26.42 -43.59 -19.60
CA ALA A 533 -27.44 -42.56 -19.90
C ALA A 533 -27.53 -41.48 -18.81
N ASP A 534 -27.20 -40.24 -19.19
CA ASP A 534 -27.95 -38.98 -18.96
C ASP A 534 -27.06 -37.81 -19.42
N ASP A 535 -27.50 -37.05 -20.44
CA ASP A 535 -26.91 -35.77 -20.84
C ASP A 535 -27.31 -34.65 -19.86
N PRO A 536 -26.51 -33.58 -19.75
CA PRO A 536 -27.07 -32.30 -20.20
C PRO A 536 -26.13 -31.46 -21.08
N GLU A 537 -26.74 -30.46 -21.70
CA GLU A 537 -26.24 -29.63 -22.80
C GLU A 537 -24.96 -28.80 -22.49
N PRO A 538 -24.12 -28.49 -23.50
CA PRO A 538 -23.01 -27.55 -23.38
C PRO A 538 -23.47 -26.08 -23.49
N GLU A 539 -22.88 -25.21 -22.67
CA GLU A 539 -23.10 -23.76 -22.71
C GLU A 539 -22.62 -23.11 -24.04
N PRO A 540 -23.28 -22.04 -24.53
CA PRO A 540 -22.93 -21.40 -25.79
C PRO A 540 -21.69 -20.49 -25.70
N ALA A 541 -20.80 -20.62 -26.70
CA ALA A 541 -19.61 -19.79 -26.86
C ALA A 541 -19.93 -18.33 -27.27
N PRO A 542 -19.07 -17.34 -26.93
CA PRO A 542 -19.30 -15.93 -27.24
C PRO A 542 -19.07 -15.60 -28.73
N VAL A 543 -20.01 -14.86 -29.33
CA VAL A 543 -19.96 -14.42 -30.73
C VAL A 543 -19.06 -13.19 -30.90
N ALA A 544 -18.16 -13.21 -31.87
CA ALA A 544 -17.31 -12.09 -32.25
C ALA A 544 -17.78 -11.41 -33.56
N GLY A 545 -17.59 -10.09 -33.64
CA GLY A 545 -17.35 -9.41 -34.92
C GLY A 545 -18.50 -8.60 -35.54
N SER A 546 -18.58 -7.31 -35.21
CA SER A 546 -19.17 -6.29 -36.10
C SER A 546 -18.23 -5.09 -36.23
N LYS A 547 -17.47 -5.04 -37.34
CA LYS A 547 -16.55 -3.93 -37.64
C LYS A 547 -17.35 -2.72 -38.15
N ARG A 548 -17.52 -1.68 -37.33
CA ARG A 548 -17.94 -0.34 -37.82
C ARG A 548 -16.73 0.59 -37.93
N ARG A 549 -16.40 0.98 -39.16
CA ARG A 549 -15.39 1.99 -39.48
C ARG A 549 -15.83 3.36 -38.93
N ARG A 550 -14.93 4.09 -38.27
CA ARG A 550 -15.09 5.53 -38.02
C ARG A 550 -14.46 6.31 -39.18
N PRO A 551 -15.07 7.40 -39.67
CA PRO A 551 -14.45 8.25 -40.67
C PRO A 551 -13.33 9.10 -40.05
N VAL A 552 -12.27 9.31 -40.83
CA VAL A 552 -11.21 10.30 -40.56
C VAL A 552 -11.71 11.67 -41.01
N ILE A 553 -11.41 12.72 -40.25
CA ILE A 553 -11.67 14.11 -40.63
C ILE A 553 -10.38 14.91 -40.40
N ASP A 554 -9.74 15.32 -41.49
CA ASP A 554 -8.69 16.34 -41.49
C ASP A 554 -9.31 17.75 -41.42
N PRO A 555 -8.72 18.70 -40.69
CA PRO A 555 -9.08 20.11 -40.76
C PRO A 555 -7.97 20.94 -41.45
N PHE A 556 -8.22 21.42 -42.67
CA PHE A 556 -7.42 22.50 -43.26
C PHE A 556 -8.25 23.45 -44.16
N ALA A 557 -8.04 24.75 -43.91
CA ALA A 557 -8.20 25.92 -44.79
C ALA A 557 -9.58 26.62 -45.00
N ALA A 558 -9.49 27.96 -44.99
CA ALA A 558 -10.43 29.03 -45.41
C ALA A 558 -11.77 29.15 -44.63
N SER A 559 -12.31 30.34 -44.30
CA SER A 559 -11.95 31.78 -44.42
C SER A 559 -12.88 32.54 -43.45
N GLY A 560 -12.75 33.80 -42.99
CA GLY A 560 -11.95 34.97 -43.35
C GLY A 560 -12.84 36.23 -43.23
N PHE A 561 -12.41 37.28 -42.51
CA PHE A 561 -13.16 38.52 -42.14
C PHE A 561 -14.33 38.32 -41.13
N GLY A 562 -14.60 39.22 -40.17
CA GLY A 562 -13.89 40.45 -39.78
C GLY A 562 -14.56 41.16 -38.58
N ASP A 563 -13.85 42.15 -38.03
CA ASP A 563 -14.28 43.29 -37.21
C ASP A 563 -14.43 43.19 -35.65
N ASP A 564 -13.77 44.18 -35.03
CA ASP A 564 -13.92 44.86 -33.72
C ASP A 564 -13.50 44.25 -32.35
N GLU A 565 -12.49 44.95 -31.80
CA GLU A 565 -11.87 44.97 -30.46
C GLU A 565 -12.74 45.74 -29.40
N PRO A 566 -12.28 45.98 -28.15
CA PRO A 566 -11.34 45.25 -27.27
C PRO A 566 -11.82 45.16 -25.78
N THR A 567 -11.10 44.41 -24.92
CA THR A 567 -10.41 44.93 -23.69
C THR A 567 -9.78 43.81 -22.84
N PRO A 568 -8.52 43.95 -22.33
CA PRO A 568 -7.83 42.87 -21.60
C PRO A 568 -7.41 43.19 -20.15
N ALA A 569 -7.22 42.14 -19.34
CA ALA A 569 -6.38 42.11 -18.13
C ALA A 569 -6.12 40.64 -17.71
N SER A 570 -5.02 40.24 -17.07
CA SER A 570 -3.66 40.80 -16.96
C SER A 570 -2.73 39.72 -16.37
N LYS A 571 -1.51 39.56 -16.92
CA LYS A 571 -0.33 38.77 -16.47
C LYS A 571 0.79 39.13 -17.49
N THR A 572 2.09 39.20 -17.19
CA THR A 572 2.92 38.75 -16.05
C THR A 572 4.23 39.55 -16.04
N ASP A 573 4.83 39.67 -14.86
CA ASP A 573 6.27 39.68 -14.54
C ASP A 573 7.27 40.67 -15.19
N ILE A 574 8.27 41.00 -14.37
CA ILE A 574 9.29 42.05 -14.56
C ILE A 574 10.67 41.39 -14.58
N ALA A 575 11.53 41.79 -15.52
CA ALA A 575 12.97 41.54 -15.44
C ALA A 575 13.76 42.78 -15.91
N GLU A 576 14.61 43.27 -15.00
CA GLU A 576 15.90 43.96 -15.20
C GLU A 576 16.00 45.25 -16.05
N GLY A 577 16.67 46.27 -15.50
CA GLY A 577 16.97 47.53 -16.20
C GLY A 577 17.52 48.61 -15.25
N GLU A 578 18.85 48.81 -15.27
CA GLU A 578 19.62 49.68 -14.38
C GLU A 578 19.19 51.17 -14.36
N GLY A 579 19.41 51.85 -13.24
CA GLY A 579 19.11 53.29 -13.07
C GLY A 579 20.11 54.05 -12.20
N SER A 580 21.26 54.43 -12.76
CA SER A 580 22.21 55.35 -12.10
C SER A 580 21.82 56.82 -12.30
N SER A 581 21.65 57.61 -11.21
CA SER A 581 22.36 58.90 -11.04
C SER A 581 22.00 59.73 -9.80
N LYS A 582 23.02 60.46 -9.31
CA LYS A 582 23.00 61.37 -8.15
C LYS A 582 22.48 62.78 -8.51
N LYS A 583 21.89 63.46 -7.51
CA LYS A 583 22.03 64.90 -7.12
C LYS A 583 20.73 65.73 -7.07
N LYS A 584 20.33 66.15 -5.85
CA LYS A 584 20.24 67.55 -5.35
C LYS A 584 19.60 67.51 -3.94
N LYS A 585 20.36 67.78 -2.86
CA LYS A 585 20.74 69.09 -2.26
C LYS A 585 19.60 69.89 -1.58
N LYS A 586 19.83 70.07 -0.26
CA LYS A 586 19.57 71.26 0.62
C LYS A 586 18.25 71.37 1.41
N LYS A 587 18.47 71.42 2.75
CA LYS A 587 17.85 72.29 3.78
C LYS A 587 16.35 72.02 4.11
N GLN A 588 15.88 72.19 5.36
CA GLN A 588 16.42 72.95 6.50
C GLN A 588 15.85 72.45 7.86
N LYS A 589 16.58 72.71 8.98
CA LYS A 589 16.13 73.10 10.34
C LYS A 589 14.74 72.60 10.84
N LYS A 590 14.54 72.05 12.04
CA LYS A 590 14.85 72.52 13.43
C LYS A 590 14.29 71.42 14.41
N GLU A 591 14.52 71.30 15.72
CA GLU A 591 15.43 71.88 16.74
C GLU A 591 15.39 71.02 18.04
N LYS A 592 16.44 71.07 18.90
CA LYS A 592 16.42 70.96 20.40
C LYS A 592 15.88 69.69 21.12
N LYS A 593 16.72 68.99 21.92
CA LYS A 593 17.02 69.14 23.39
C LYS A 593 16.02 68.31 24.26
N ASP A 594 16.34 67.69 25.40
CA ASP A 594 17.43 67.82 26.39
C ASP A 594 17.80 66.49 27.10
N GLU A 595 18.97 66.46 27.78
CA GLU A 595 19.36 65.76 29.05
C GLU A 595 19.01 64.24 29.28
N GLU A 596 19.70 63.42 30.10
CA GLU A 596 20.69 63.65 31.18
C GLU A 596 21.67 62.44 31.35
N GLU A 597 22.58 62.49 32.34
CA GLU A 597 23.71 61.56 32.57
C GLU A 597 23.36 60.26 33.35
N GLY A 598 24.30 59.30 33.55
CA GLY A 598 24.01 58.15 34.44
C GLY A 598 24.98 56.95 34.57
N SER A 599 26.28 57.18 34.74
CA SER A 599 27.34 56.27 35.25
C SER A 599 27.07 54.80 35.72
N LYS A 600 27.89 53.88 35.18
CA LYS A 600 28.80 52.90 35.86
C LYS A 600 28.28 51.80 36.84
N SER A 601 28.78 50.59 36.58
CA SER A 601 28.84 49.34 37.39
C SER A 601 29.96 49.37 38.48
N PRO A 602 30.42 48.27 39.15
CA PRO A 602 29.78 47.04 39.72
C PRO A 602 30.32 46.63 41.15
N LYS A 603 29.75 45.58 41.82
CA LYS A 603 30.46 44.40 42.49
C LYS A 603 29.81 43.76 43.75
N LYS A 604 29.76 42.41 43.71
CA LYS A 604 30.13 41.37 44.74
C LYS A 604 29.27 41.03 45.99
N LYS A 605 29.17 39.68 46.17
CA LYS A 605 29.03 38.87 47.44
C LYS A 605 27.63 38.88 48.09
N LYS A 606 27.09 37.80 48.72
CA LYS A 606 27.70 36.65 49.48
C LYS A 606 26.62 35.57 49.81
N LYS A 607 26.98 34.26 49.91
CA LYS A 607 26.37 33.19 50.77
C LYS A 607 24.89 32.77 50.52
N LYS A 608 24.34 31.59 50.91
CA LYS A 608 24.83 30.35 51.59
C LYS A 608 23.87 29.14 51.35
N THR A 609 24.42 27.91 51.36
CA THR A 609 23.92 26.56 51.78
C THR A 609 22.43 26.20 52.00
N GLU A 610 22.12 24.94 51.58
CA GLU A 610 21.21 23.91 52.17
C GLU A 610 19.68 24.21 52.20
N VAL A 611 18.77 23.25 52.04
CA VAL A 611 18.79 21.78 52.25
C VAL A 611 18.39 21.00 50.99
#